data_AF-A0A6N7CNP9-F1
#
_entry.id   AF-A0A6N7CNP9-F1
#
_cell.length_a   1.000
_cell.length_b   1.000
_cell.length_c   1.000
_cell.angle_alpha   90.00
_cell.angle_beta   90.00
_cell.angle_gamma   90.00
#
_symmetry.space_group_name_H-M   'P 1'
#
loop_
_entity.id
_entity.type
_entity.pdbx_description
1 polymer ?
#
loop_
_entity_poly.entity_id
_entity_poly.type
_entity_poly.pdbx_seq_one_letter_code
_entity_poly.pdbx_strand_id
1 'polypeptide(L)'
;MFVRRGKLLSGKTLFDEAFRTVCAATGLVDDRGSPTVSAHRFRHTLGTQLAEGGARIQTIMAILGHRSATMSMIYSRISDPEIRRQYETALADGHRIAGPAADALLHDALDDDTVDWLKTNFLKTELELGHCLRLPAEGPCECDLILTCPKFLTTTEYAPRIRARLATEQVLIDDARTRGWDREAERHEATCRRLQHLLDDRETR
;
A
#
# COMPACT_ATOMS: atom_id res chain seq x y z
N MET A 1 -15.54 -23.93 -9.24
CA MET A 1 -15.42 -24.25 -10.68
C MET A 1 -16.78 -24.71 -11.18
N PHE A 2 -17.37 -24.07 -12.19
CA PHE A 2 -18.74 -24.38 -12.64
C PHE A 2 -18.74 -25.52 -13.65
N VAL A 3 -19.33 -26.66 -13.28
CA VAL A 3 -19.34 -27.90 -14.07
C VAL A 3 -20.80 -28.33 -14.29
N ARG A 4 -21.14 -28.70 -15.53
CA ARG A 4 -22.45 -29.30 -15.87
C ARG A 4 -22.22 -30.61 -16.59
N ARG A 5 -22.76 -31.71 -16.04
CA ARG A 5 -22.59 -33.08 -16.58
C ARG A 5 -21.12 -33.46 -16.80
N GLY A 6 -20.25 -33.16 -15.83
CA GLY A 6 -18.83 -33.49 -15.88
C GLY A 6 -17.97 -32.65 -16.83
N LYS A 7 -18.56 -31.67 -17.54
CA LYS A 7 -17.82 -30.76 -18.43
C LYS A 7 -17.78 -29.34 -17.85
N LEU A 8 -16.64 -28.68 -18.03
CA LEU A 8 -16.49 -27.26 -17.72
C LEU A 8 -17.45 -26.45 -18.57
N LEU A 9 -18.22 -25.57 -17.91
CA LEU A 9 -19.08 -24.65 -18.62
C LEU A 9 -18.22 -23.57 -19.31
N SER A 10 -18.48 -23.37 -20.60
CA SER A 10 -17.85 -22.28 -21.35
C SER A 10 -18.41 -20.93 -20.91
N GLY A 11 -17.64 -19.84 -21.05
CA GLY A 11 -18.13 -18.48 -20.77
C GLY A 11 -19.41 -18.12 -21.53
N LYS A 12 -19.56 -18.65 -22.76
CA LYS A 12 -20.75 -18.52 -23.60
C LYS A 12 -22.00 -19.15 -22.97
N THR A 13 -21.83 -20.31 -22.34
CA THR A 13 -22.93 -21.02 -21.66
C THR A 13 -23.22 -20.43 -20.29
N LEU A 14 -22.19 -19.96 -19.58
CA LEU A 14 -22.35 -19.44 -18.22
C LEU A 14 -22.98 -18.05 -18.19
N PHE A 15 -22.59 -17.18 -19.13
CA PHE A 15 -22.96 -15.78 -19.12
C PHE A 15 -23.83 -15.39 -20.32
N ASP A 16 -23.41 -15.67 -21.56
CA ASP A 16 -24.11 -15.14 -22.74
C ASP A 16 -25.53 -15.69 -22.92
N GLU A 17 -25.78 -16.95 -22.54
CA GLU A 17 -27.12 -17.55 -22.57
C GLU A 17 -28.01 -17.01 -21.43
N ALA A 18 -27.44 -16.82 -20.25
CA ALA A 18 -28.14 -16.22 -19.10
C ALA A 18 -28.52 -14.76 -19.39
N PHE A 19 -27.57 -13.95 -19.87
CA PHE A 19 -27.83 -12.55 -20.25
C PHE A 19 -28.83 -12.44 -21.40
N ARG A 20 -28.79 -13.34 -22.40
CA ARG A 20 -29.83 -13.39 -23.44
C ARG A 20 -31.22 -13.60 -22.86
N THR A 21 -31.36 -14.59 -21.99
CA THR A 21 -32.64 -14.94 -21.39
C THR A 21 -33.19 -13.79 -20.55
N VAL A 22 -32.37 -13.21 -19.68
CA VAL A 22 -32.78 -12.10 -18.80
C VAL A 22 -33.09 -10.85 -19.62
N CYS A 23 -32.24 -10.47 -20.57
CA CYS A 23 -32.46 -9.27 -21.38
C CYS A 23 -33.74 -9.37 -22.22
N ALA A 24 -34.04 -10.54 -22.78
CA ALA A 24 -35.29 -10.76 -23.50
C ALA A 24 -36.51 -10.64 -22.58
N ALA A 25 -36.43 -11.21 -21.37
CA ALA A 25 -37.52 -11.15 -20.38
C ALA A 25 -37.75 -9.73 -19.83
N THR A 26 -36.71 -8.91 -19.71
CA THR A 26 -36.80 -7.55 -19.15
C THR A 26 -36.89 -6.45 -20.22
N GLY A 27 -36.91 -6.80 -21.51
CA GLY A 27 -36.91 -5.85 -22.62
C GLY A 27 -35.61 -5.07 -22.81
N LEU A 28 -34.49 -5.52 -22.23
CA LEU A 28 -33.16 -4.90 -22.38
C LEU A 28 -32.46 -5.39 -23.66
N VAL A 29 -33.17 -5.28 -24.79
CA VAL A 29 -32.69 -5.67 -26.12
C VAL A 29 -32.59 -4.45 -27.03
N ASP A 30 -31.66 -4.47 -27.97
CA ASP A 30 -31.54 -3.43 -29.00
C ASP A 30 -32.60 -3.58 -30.10
N ASP A 31 -32.59 -2.67 -31.07
CA ASP A 31 -33.52 -2.65 -32.22
C ASP A 31 -33.45 -3.94 -33.07
N ARG A 32 -32.43 -4.78 -32.87
CA ARG A 32 -32.21 -6.06 -33.56
C ARG A 32 -32.51 -7.26 -32.66
N GLY A 33 -33.05 -7.04 -31.45
CA GLY A 33 -33.36 -8.09 -30.48
C GLY A 33 -32.13 -8.68 -29.78
N SER A 34 -30.95 -8.04 -29.88
CA SER A 34 -29.73 -8.51 -29.23
C SER A 34 -29.61 -7.96 -27.80
N PRO A 35 -29.02 -8.72 -26.85
CA PRO A 35 -28.87 -8.26 -25.47
C PRO A 35 -28.03 -6.99 -25.40
N THR A 36 -28.55 -5.98 -24.73
CA THR A 36 -27.80 -4.73 -24.48
C THR A 36 -26.83 -4.87 -23.31
N VAL A 37 -27.05 -5.84 -22.42
CA VAL A 37 -26.21 -6.14 -21.26
C VAL A 37 -25.38 -7.40 -21.53
N SER A 38 -24.08 -7.32 -21.21
CA SER A 38 -23.14 -8.44 -21.29
C SER A 38 -22.37 -8.58 -19.97
N ALA A 39 -21.68 -9.70 -19.76
CA ALA A 39 -20.83 -9.90 -18.58
C ALA A 39 -19.80 -8.77 -18.41
N HIS A 40 -19.23 -8.30 -19.52
CA HIS A 40 -18.26 -7.21 -19.49
C HIS A 40 -18.91 -5.87 -19.15
N ARG A 41 -20.08 -5.56 -19.72
CA ARG A 41 -20.83 -4.33 -19.35
C ARG A 41 -21.28 -4.37 -17.90
N PHE A 42 -21.77 -5.51 -17.42
CA PHE A 42 -22.16 -5.71 -16.03
C PHE A 42 -20.98 -5.50 -15.07
N ARG A 43 -19.80 -6.05 -15.40
CA ARG A 43 -18.56 -5.78 -14.67
C ARG A 43 -18.19 -4.29 -14.66
N HIS A 44 -18.38 -3.59 -15.77
CA HIS A 44 -18.15 -2.16 -15.88
C HIS A 44 -19.12 -1.35 -15.00
N THR A 45 -20.40 -1.71 -14.99
CA THR A 45 -21.41 -1.09 -14.14
C THR A 45 -21.08 -1.30 -12.66
N LEU A 46 -20.70 -2.52 -12.26
CA LEU A 46 -20.26 -2.81 -10.90
C LEU A 46 -19.04 -1.97 -10.49
N GLY A 47 -18.02 -1.88 -11.35
CA GLY A 47 -16.83 -1.06 -11.08
C GLY A 47 -17.16 0.42 -10.94
N THR A 48 -18.08 0.92 -11.75
CA THR A 48 -18.56 2.32 -11.69
C THR A 48 -19.35 2.58 -10.41
N GLN A 49 -20.28 1.70 -10.05
CA GLN A 49 -21.07 1.83 -8.81
C GLN A 49 -20.21 1.74 -7.55
N LEU A 50 -19.18 0.89 -7.55
CA LEU A 50 -18.22 0.84 -6.44
C LEU A 50 -17.45 2.16 -6.33
N ALA A 51 -17.00 2.74 -7.46
CA ALA A 51 -16.32 4.04 -7.46
C ALA A 51 -17.24 5.17 -7.00
N GLU A 52 -18.47 5.26 -7.54
CA GLU A 52 -19.49 6.24 -7.16
C GLU A 52 -19.90 6.11 -5.68
N GLY A 53 -19.92 4.88 -5.15
CA GLY A 53 -20.18 4.59 -3.74
C GLY A 53 -18.98 4.87 -2.81
N GLY A 54 -17.87 5.41 -3.33
CA GLY A 54 -16.69 5.72 -2.53
C GLY A 54 -15.87 4.49 -2.12
N ALA A 55 -15.88 3.42 -2.90
CA ALA A 55 -14.94 2.32 -2.66
C ALA A 55 -13.51 2.75 -3.02
N ARG A 56 -12.56 2.41 -2.14
CA ARG A 56 -11.13 2.68 -2.40
C ARG A 56 -10.66 1.90 -3.64
N ILE A 57 -9.70 2.44 -4.40
CA ILE A 57 -9.24 1.83 -5.67
C ILE A 57 -8.73 0.38 -5.47
N GLN A 58 -8.07 0.10 -4.35
CA GLN A 58 -7.64 -1.25 -3.96
C GLN A 58 -8.82 -2.20 -3.70
N THR A 59 -9.93 -1.71 -3.17
CA THR A 59 -11.17 -2.49 -2.97
C THR A 59 -11.79 -2.84 -4.32
N ILE A 60 -11.84 -1.87 -5.24
CA ILE A 60 -12.30 -2.09 -6.62
C ILE A 60 -11.39 -3.10 -7.32
N MET A 61 -10.07 -2.98 -7.15
CA MET A 61 -9.10 -3.94 -7.71
C MET A 61 -9.30 -5.35 -7.16
N ALA A 62 -9.53 -5.51 -5.86
CA ALA A 62 -9.75 -6.82 -5.25
C ALA A 62 -11.06 -7.47 -5.73
N ILE A 63 -12.16 -6.71 -5.78
CA ILE A 63 -13.47 -7.21 -6.22
C ILE A 63 -13.45 -7.58 -7.70
N LEU A 64 -12.79 -6.77 -8.52
CA LEU A 64 -12.71 -7.02 -9.96
C LEU A 64 -11.54 -7.94 -10.33
N GLY A 65 -10.58 -8.21 -9.45
CA GLY A 65 -9.37 -8.97 -9.77
C GLY A 65 -8.45 -8.24 -10.74
N HIS A 66 -8.30 -6.93 -10.59
CA HIS A 66 -7.36 -6.13 -11.38
C HIS A 66 -5.94 -6.25 -10.83
N ARG A 67 -4.97 -6.37 -11.75
CA ARG A 67 -3.55 -6.54 -11.42
C ARG A 67 -2.79 -5.22 -11.27
N SER A 68 -3.38 -4.11 -11.71
CA SER A 68 -2.82 -2.77 -11.59
C SER A 68 -3.90 -1.71 -11.35
N ALA A 69 -3.53 -0.61 -10.73
CA ALA A 69 -4.42 0.53 -10.49
C ALA A 69 -4.93 1.14 -11.80
N THR A 70 -4.09 1.17 -12.85
CA THR A 70 -4.45 1.69 -14.18
C THR A 70 -5.71 1.01 -14.75
N MET A 71 -5.90 -0.28 -14.51
CA MET A 71 -7.11 -1.00 -14.94
C MET A 71 -8.38 -0.55 -14.21
N SER A 72 -8.25 -0.05 -12.97
CA SER A 72 -9.38 0.46 -12.15
C SER A 72 -9.61 1.96 -12.32
N MET A 73 -8.58 2.72 -12.72
CA MET A 73 -8.65 4.18 -12.91
C MET A 73 -9.73 4.63 -13.92
N ILE A 74 -10.15 3.73 -14.82
CA ILE A 74 -11.26 4.00 -15.76
C ILE A 74 -12.58 4.32 -15.04
N TYR A 75 -12.78 3.81 -13.82
CA TYR A 75 -13.97 4.11 -13.00
C TYR A 75 -13.82 5.41 -12.21
N SER A 76 -12.60 5.89 -11.99
CA SER A 76 -12.30 7.08 -11.19
C SER A 76 -12.63 8.40 -11.90
N ARG A 77 -12.78 8.42 -13.24
CA ARG A 77 -13.08 9.65 -14.01
C ARG A 77 -14.42 10.31 -13.64
N ILE A 78 -15.32 9.60 -12.97
CA ILE A 78 -16.65 10.12 -12.56
C ILE A 78 -16.64 10.58 -11.09
N SER A 79 -15.53 10.38 -10.35
CA SER A 79 -15.47 10.54 -8.90
C SER A 79 -14.47 11.61 -8.44
N ASP A 80 -14.44 12.75 -9.13
CA ASP A 80 -13.45 13.82 -8.92
C ASP A 80 -13.40 14.37 -7.46
N PRO A 81 -14.52 14.50 -6.72
CA PRO A 81 -14.49 14.95 -5.32
C PRO A 81 -14.18 13.84 -4.31
N GLU A 82 -14.60 12.60 -4.59
CA GLU A 82 -14.49 11.48 -3.65
C GLU A 82 -13.11 10.82 -3.72
N ILE A 83 -12.53 10.70 -4.91
CA ILE A 83 -11.11 10.30 -5.07
C ILE A 83 -10.22 11.33 -4.40
N ARG A 84 -10.51 12.63 -4.60
CA ARG A 84 -9.81 13.69 -3.88
C ARG A 84 -9.97 13.56 -2.37
N ARG A 85 -11.17 13.36 -1.86
CA ARG A 85 -11.43 13.15 -0.43
C ARG A 85 -10.70 11.92 0.11
N GLN A 86 -10.68 10.80 -0.62
CA GLN A 86 -9.99 9.58 -0.21
C GLN A 86 -8.48 9.70 -0.29
N TYR A 87 -7.97 10.42 -1.28
CA TYR A 87 -6.56 10.77 -1.40
C TYR A 87 -6.14 11.69 -0.25
N GLU A 88 -6.92 12.74 0.00
CA GLU A 88 -6.76 13.65 1.15
C GLU A 88 -6.91 12.89 2.48
N THR A 89 -7.81 11.92 2.59
CA THR A 89 -7.97 11.08 3.79
C THR A 89 -6.79 10.11 3.95
N ALA A 90 -6.30 9.49 2.88
CA ALA A 90 -5.13 8.62 2.94
C ALA A 90 -3.84 9.40 3.29
N LEU A 91 -3.75 10.66 2.86
CA LEU A 91 -2.71 11.59 3.28
C LEU A 91 -2.92 12.08 4.72
N ALA A 92 -4.16 12.34 5.13
CA ALA A 92 -4.52 12.83 6.46
C ALA A 92 -4.45 11.75 7.55
N ASP A 93 -4.74 10.49 7.22
CA ASP A 93 -4.52 9.30 8.06
C ASP A 93 -3.02 9.04 8.27
N GLY A 94 -2.17 9.82 7.61
CA GLY A 94 -0.88 10.22 8.17
C GLY A 94 0.06 9.05 8.36
N HIS A 95 0.31 8.26 7.33
CA HIS A 95 1.55 7.51 7.25
C HIS A 95 2.71 8.47 6.95
N ARG A 96 3.01 9.32 7.93
CA ARG A 96 4.15 10.23 7.91
C ARG A 96 5.40 9.37 7.94
N ILE A 97 6.22 9.53 6.91
CA ILE A 97 7.45 8.79 6.72
C ILE A 97 8.62 9.58 7.30
N ALA A 98 9.58 8.88 7.90
CA ALA A 98 10.77 9.48 8.47
C ALA A 98 12.00 8.59 8.29
N GLY A 99 13.17 9.15 8.57
CA GLY A 99 14.45 8.49 8.38
C GLY A 99 15.16 8.94 7.10
N PRO A 100 16.43 8.55 6.92
CA PRO A 100 17.28 9.09 5.86
C PRO A 100 16.72 8.96 4.44
N ALA A 101 15.92 7.93 4.20
CA ALA A 101 15.33 7.68 2.89
C ALA A 101 14.01 8.46 2.64
N ALA A 102 13.47 9.13 3.66
CA ALA A 102 12.20 9.84 3.56
C ALA A 102 12.30 11.06 2.63
N ASP A 103 13.42 11.79 2.65
CA ASP A 103 13.62 12.97 1.81
C ASP A 103 13.53 12.63 0.30
N ALA A 104 14.14 11.51 -0.12
CA ALA A 104 14.09 11.07 -1.51
C ALA A 104 12.65 10.74 -1.98
N LEU A 105 11.83 10.19 -1.08
CA LEU A 105 10.42 9.87 -1.35
C LEU A 105 9.53 11.12 -1.39
N LEU A 106 9.78 12.10 -0.52
CA LEU A 106 8.96 13.32 -0.42
C LEU A 106 9.23 14.31 -1.57
N HIS A 107 10.42 14.26 -2.17
CA HIS A 107 10.83 15.19 -3.23
C HIS A 107 10.77 14.60 -4.65
N ASP A 108 10.04 13.49 -4.83
CA ASP A 108 9.83 12.83 -6.12
C ASP A 108 11.15 12.52 -6.87
N ALA A 109 12.19 12.17 -6.12
CA ALA A 109 13.53 11.94 -6.64
C ALA A 109 13.77 10.45 -7.01
N LEU A 110 12.70 9.65 -7.12
CA LEU A 110 12.76 8.23 -7.46
C LEU A 110 12.24 8.00 -8.88
N ASP A 111 12.88 7.11 -9.62
CA ASP A 111 12.42 6.70 -10.95
C ASP A 111 11.16 5.80 -10.87
N ASP A 112 10.41 5.73 -11.97
CA ASP A 112 9.14 4.99 -12.06
C ASP A 112 9.28 3.49 -11.71
N ASP A 113 10.40 2.85 -12.09
CA ASP A 113 10.64 1.44 -11.83
C ASP A 113 10.87 1.20 -10.32
N THR A 114 11.60 2.10 -9.67
CA THR A 114 11.77 2.11 -8.21
C THR A 114 10.43 2.24 -7.48
N VAL A 115 9.55 3.13 -7.95
CA VAL A 115 8.23 3.34 -7.34
C VAL A 115 7.35 2.11 -7.50
N ASP A 116 7.32 1.47 -8.68
CA ASP A 116 6.51 0.27 -8.92
C ASP A 116 6.99 -0.93 -8.08
N TRP A 117 8.31 -1.06 -7.93
CA TRP A 117 8.90 -2.08 -7.08
C TRP A 117 8.50 -1.90 -5.60
N LEU A 118 8.60 -0.67 -5.09
CA LEU A 118 8.23 -0.34 -3.70
C LEU A 118 6.74 -0.63 -3.45
N LYS A 119 5.85 -0.21 -4.35
CA LYS A 119 4.40 -0.51 -4.24
C LYS A 119 4.11 -2.00 -4.09
N THR A 120 4.91 -2.85 -4.73
CA THR A 120 4.68 -4.31 -4.76
C THR A 120 5.41 -5.04 -3.63
N ASN A 121 6.52 -4.50 -3.12
CA ASN A 121 7.45 -5.24 -2.26
C ASN A 121 7.78 -4.55 -0.93
N PHE A 122 7.17 -3.41 -0.60
CA PHE A 122 7.39 -2.69 0.67
C PHE A 122 7.30 -3.59 1.91
N LEU A 123 6.34 -4.52 1.94
CA LEU A 123 6.19 -5.49 3.04
C LEU A 123 7.36 -6.48 3.14
N LYS A 124 8.04 -6.79 2.02
CA LYS A 124 9.18 -7.72 2.02
C LYS A 124 10.47 -7.08 2.51
N THR A 125 10.47 -5.77 2.76
CA THR A 125 11.64 -5.03 3.23
C THR A 125 11.54 -4.63 4.71
N GLU A 126 10.60 -5.24 5.46
CA GLU A 126 10.41 -4.99 6.89
C GLU A 126 11.72 -5.20 7.67
N LEU A 127 11.95 -4.30 8.62
CA LEU A 127 12.97 -4.34 9.65
C LEU A 127 12.28 -4.06 11.00
N GLU A 128 12.96 -4.34 12.10
CA GLU A 128 12.39 -4.16 13.45
C GLU A 128 11.71 -2.80 13.69
N LEU A 129 12.31 -1.72 13.18
CA LEU A 129 11.87 -0.33 13.41
C LEU A 129 11.44 0.41 12.12
N GLY A 130 11.31 -0.29 10.99
CA GLY A 130 10.98 0.34 9.72
C GLY A 130 11.16 -0.58 8.52
N HIS A 131 11.66 -0.03 7.42
CA HIS A 131 11.83 -0.69 6.14
C HIS A 131 13.16 -0.33 5.50
N CYS A 132 13.66 -1.23 4.66
CA CYS A 132 14.80 -0.97 3.78
C CYS A 132 14.31 -0.61 2.37
N LEU A 133 14.70 0.55 1.84
CA LEU A 133 14.41 0.95 0.45
C LEU A 133 15.48 0.45 -0.54
N ARG A 134 16.21 -0.60 -0.18
CA ARG A 134 17.18 -1.25 -1.07
C ARG A 134 16.45 -1.91 -2.24
N LEU A 135 16.96 -1.71 -3.43
CA LEU A 135 16.50 -2.34 -4.66
C LEU A 135 17.13 -3.73 -4.84
N PRO A 136 16.46 -4.68 -5.51
CA PRO A 136 17.03 -6.01 -5.76
C PRO A 136 18.36 -5.98 -6.51
N ALA A 137 18.53 -5.02 -7.43
CA ALA A 137 19.73 -4.85 -8.23
C ALA A 137 20.96 -4.47 -7.38
N GLU A 138 20.76 -3.91 -6.18
CA GLU A 138 21.85 -3.53 -5.27
C GLU A 138 22.47 -4.75 -4.56
N GLY A 139 21.88 -5.95 -4.66
CA GLY A 139 22.41 -7.15 -4.00
C GLY A 139 22.30 -7.08 -2.46
N PRO A 140 22.56 -8.18 -1.73
CA PRO A 140 22.36 -8.24 -0.27
C PRO A 140 23.14 -7.14 0.47
N CYS A 141 22.53 -6.53 1.49
CA CYS A 141 23.20 -5.56 2.38
C CYS A 141 23.64 -6.26 3.66
N GLU A 142 24.85 -5.93 4.12
CA GLU A 142 25.42 -6.35 5.42
C GLU A 142 25.57 -5.14 6.36
N CYS A 143 24.64 -4.19 6.25
CA CYS A 143 24.66 -2.96 7.02
C CYS A 143 24.22 -3.20 8.48
N ASP A 144 25.18 -3.30 9.41
CA ASP A 144 24.92 -3.46 10.86
C ASP A 144 24.26 -2.22 11.50
N LEU A 145 24.49 -1.03 10.94
CA LEU A 145 24.00 0.24 11.47
C LEU A 145 22.72 0.72 10.75
N ILE A 146 21.65 -0.05 10.92
CA ILE A 146 20.35 0.16 10.26
C ILE A 146 19.80 1.58 10.46
N LEU A 147 19.87 2.12 11.68
CA LEU A 147 19.31 3.44 12.02
C LEU A 147 20.05 4.63 11.38
N THR A 148 21.24 4.40 10.81
CA THR A 148 22.00 5.42 10.06
C THR A 148 22.07 5.11 8.57
N CYS A 149 21.48 4.00 8.13
CA CYS A 149 21.51 3.61 6.74
C CYS A 149 20.72 4.61 5.89
N PRO A 150 21.28 5.12 4.77
CA PRO A 150 20.57 6.06 3.89
C PRO A 150 19.30 5.46 3.26
N LYS A 151 19.18 4.13 3.27
CA LYS A 151 18.01 3.39 2.75
C LYS A 151 16.98 3.07 3.83
N PHE A 152 17.20 3.47 5.08
CA PHE A 152 16.25 3.22 6.16
C PHE A 152 15.08 4.21 6.07
N LEU A 153 13.88 3.67 6.14
CA LEU A 153 12.62 4.40 6.19
C LEU A 153 11.78 3.88 7.35
N THR A 154 11.13 4.74 8.11
CA THR A 154 10.12 4.36 9.09
C THR A 154 8.80 5.06 8.79
N THR A 155 7.71 4.51 9.31
CA THR A 155 6.35 5.03 9.11
C THR A 155 5.66 5.25 10.43
N THR A 156 4.43 5.79 10.40
CA THR A 156 3.73 6.07 11.65
C THR A 156 3.44 4.85 12.51
N GLU A 157 3.28 3.71 11.88
CA GLU A 157 3.00 2.40 12.46
C GLU A 157 4.09 1.94 13.45
N TYR A 158 5.35 2.32 13.22
CA TYR A 158 6.48 1.90 14.06
C TYR A 158 6.67 2.76 15.32
N ALA A 159 5.89 3.83 15.53
CA ALA A 159 6.06 4.71 16.71
C ALA A 159 6.03 3.95 18.05
N PRO A 160 5.09 3.01 18.29
CA PRO A 160 5.10 2.22 19.52
C PRO A 160 6.39 1.41 19.70
N ARG A 161 6.91 0.79 18.62
CA ARG A 161 8.17 0.02 18.66
C ARG A 161 9.38 0.92 18.92
N ILE A 162 9.43 2.10 18.29
CA ILE A 162 10.50 3.10 18.50
C ILE A 162 10.50 3.59 19.95
N ARG A 163 9.33 3.91 20.52
CA ARG A 163 9.21 4.30 21.94
C ARG A 163 9.62 3.18 22.89
N ALA A 164 9.27 1.93 22.58
CA ALA A 164 9.71 0.78 23.36
C ALA A 164 11.25 0.64 23.32
N ARG A 165 11.87 0.81 22.15
CA ARG A 165 13.33 0.77 22.03
C ARG A 165 13.99 1.91 22.80
N LEU A 166 13.45 3.14 22.73
CA LEU A 166 13.93 4.27 23.54
C LEU A 166 13.94 3.95 25.04
N ALA A 167 12.87 3.33 25.55
CA ALA A 167 12.81 2.91 26.95
C ALA A 167 13.90 1.89 27.29
N THR A 168 14.16 0.92 26.40
CA THR A 168 15.27 -0.03 26.57
C THR A 168 16.63 0.67 26.60
N GLU A 169 16.89 1.58 25.68
CA GLU A 169 18.15 2.33 25.63
C GLU A 169 18.36 3.15 26.92
N GLN A 170 17.30 3.72 27.49
CA GLN A 170 17.40 4.45 28.76
C GLN A 170 17.85 3.55 29.92
N VAL A 171 17.31 2.33 30.01
CA VAL A 171 17.74 1.35 31.01
C VAL A 171 19.22 0.97 30.82
N LEU A 172 19.68 0.83 29.57
CA LEU A 172 21.07 0.51 29.26
C LEU A 172 22.03 1.66 29.59
N ILE A 173 21.60 2.91 29.39
CA ILE A 173 22.36 4.10 29.82
C ILE A 173 22.54 4.09 31.33
N ASP A 174 21.47 3.83 32.09
CA ASP A 174 21.51 3.84 33.55
C ASP A 174 22.40 2.72 34.11
N ASP A 175 22.35 1.51 33.53
CA ASP A 175 23.25 0.41 33.88
C ASP A 175 24.72 0.74 33.56
N ALA A 176 25.00 1.27 32.35
CA ALA A 176 26.35 1.66 31.95
C ALA A 176 26.93 2.74 32.88
N ARG A 177 26.14 3.76 33.23
CA ARG A 177 26.55 4.81 34.18
C ARG A 177 26.82 4.27 35.58
N THR A 178 25.96 3.37 36.06
CA THR A 178 26.14 2.72 37.38
C THR A 178 27.47 1.95 37.44
N ARG A 179 27.92 1.39 36.32
CA ARG A 179 29.18 0.65 36.20
C ARG A 179 30.39 1.52 35.84
N GLY A 180 30.21 2.82 35.60
CA GLY A 180 31.26 3.72 35.16
C GLY A 180 31.73 3.47 33.72
N TRP A 181 30.86 2.96 32.84
CA TRP A 181 31.16 2.68 31.43
C TRP A 181 30.76 3.86 30.54
N ASP A 182 31.49 4.97 30.67
CA ASP A 182 31.11 6.23 30.02
C ASP A 182 30.95 6.12 28.50
N ARG A 183 31.86 5.41 27.81
CA ARG A 183 31.78 5.19 26.35
C ARG A 183 30.57 4.37 25.92
N GLU A 184 30.13 3.45 26.77
CA GLU A 184 28.96 2.62 26.49
C GLU A 184 27.68 3.45 26.64
N ALA A 185 27.60 4.27 27.71
CA ALA A 185 26.52 5.22 27.90
C ALA A 185 26.43 6.21 26.72
N GLU A 186 27.56 6.77 26.28
CA GLU A 186 27.62 7.65 25.09
C GLU A 186 27.05 6.98 23.83
N ARG A 187 27.32 5.67 23.64
CA ARG A 187 26.81 4.91 22.48
C ARG A 187 25.29 4.77 22.54
N HIS A 188 24.74 4.41 23.70
CA HIS A 188 23.28 4.31 23.89
C HIS A 188 22.59 5.67 23.75
N GLU A 189 23.17 6.73 24.29
CA GLU A 189 22.67 8.10 24.10
C GLU A 189 22.66 8.52 22.62
N ALA A 190 23.68 8.14 21.85
CA ALA A 190 23.69 8.39 20.41
C ALA A 190 22.56 7.66 19.68
N THR A 191 22.21 6.45 20.12
CA THR A 191 21.03 5.72 19.61
C THR A 191 19.73 6.41 20.02
N CYS A 192 19.58 6.82 21.28
CA CYS A 192 18.42 7.59 21.74
C CYS A 192 18.19 8.84 20.91
N ARG A 193 19.24 9.64 20.66
CA ARG A 193 19.14 10.85 19.83
C ARG A 193 18.57 10.56 18.44
N ARG A 194 19.00 9.47 17.80
CA ARG A 194 18.50 9.06 16.47
C ARG A 194 17.04 8.61 16.53
N LEU A 195 16.68 7.79 17.52
CA LEU A 195 15.31 7.33 17.68
C LEU A 195 14.35 8.48 17.98
N GLN A 196 14.79 9.47 18.76
CA GLN A 196 14.03 10.68 19.03
C GLN A 196 13.83 11.51 17.76
N HIS A 197 14.90 11.72 16.98
CA HIS A 197 14.81 12.39 15.68
C HIS A 197 13.79 11.71 14.74
N LEU A 198 13.75 10.37 14.71
CA LEU A 198 12.76 9.63 13.93
C LEU A 198 11.32 9.86 14.41
N LEU A 199 11.09 10.16 15.69
CA LEU A 199 9.77 10.52 16.20
C LEU A 199 9.43 11.98 15.88
N ASP A 200 10.38 12.89 16.09
CA ASP A 200 10.19 14.33 15.91
C ASP A 200 10.00 14.72 14.43
N ASP A 201 10.75 14.10 13.52
CA ASP A 201 10.62 14.27 12.06
C ASP A 201 9.19 13.97 11.58
N ARG A 202 8.50 13.06 12.27
CA ARG A 202 7.13 12.66 11.93
C ARG A 202 6.09 13.64 12.44
N GLU A 203 6.39 14.41 13.48
CA GLU A 203 5.45 15.39 14.03
C GLU A 203 5.52 16.72 13.26
N THR A 204 6.65 17.00 12.61
CA THR A 204 6.94 18.28 11.97
C THR A 204 6.62 18.33 10.46
N ARG A 205 6.55 17.17 9.79
CA ARG A 205 6.32 17.04 8.33
C ARG A 205 5.08 16.23 8.04
#